data_AF-A0A1H6DA78-F1
#
_entry.id   AF-A0A1H6DA78-F1
#
_cell.length_a   1.000
_cell.length_b   1.000
_cell.length_c   1.000
_cell.angle_alpha   90.00
_cell.angle_beta   90.00
_cell.angle_gamma   90.00
#
_symmetry.space_group_name_H-M   'P 1'
#
loop_
_entity.id
_entity.type
_entity.pdbx_description
1 polymer ?
#
loop_
_entity_poly.entity_id
_entity_poly.type
_entity_poly.pdbx_seq_one_letter_code
_entity_poly.pdbx_strand_id
1 'polypeptide(L)'
;MDDILLALAAAAGTSVVEAAGTSSWQAFQQALVRWFGRGNAVAEQHTRARLERTAAALTSGADDVAEARIGERAAWRALVEATLEGMEPQERQTAVAELRQLLNLHAHGGGASAGPEGIAVGGDIKVNAHDQAVAAVKIGTVSTGNPQPPDANRA
;
A
#
# COMPACT_ATOMS: atom_id res chain seq x y z
N MET A 1 10.08 -5.43 21.52
CA MET A 1 9.31 -5.11 20.32
C MET A 1 8.68 -6.40 19.81
N ASP A 2 7.38 -6.44 19.58
CA ASP A 2 6.65 -7.64 19.11
C ASP A 2 7.00 -7.98 17.65
N ASP A 3 7.17 -9.28 17.32
CA ASP A 3 7.48 -9.77 15.97
C ASP A 3 6.50 -9.27 14.89
N ILE A 4 5.23 -9.09 15.28
CA ILE A 4 4.18 -8.58 14.41
C ILE A 4 4.44 -7.12 13.99
N LEU A 5 4.98 -6.30 14.90
CA LEU A 5 5.32 -4.89 14.62
C LEU A 5 6.53 -4.81 13.70
N LEU A 6 7.50 -5.71 13.88
CA LEU A 6 8.68 -5.82 13.05
C LEU A 6 8.32 -6.16 11.59
N ALA A 7 7.44 -7.14 11.41
CA ALA A 7 6.93 -7.54 10.10
C ALA A 7 6.15 -6.39 9.42
N LEU A 8 5.37 -5.63 10.19
CA LEU A 8 4.62 -4.50 9.66
C LEU A 8 5.53 -3.36 9.22
N ALA A 9 6.55 -3.03 10.01
CA ALA A 9 7.53 -2.01 9.66
C ALA A 9 8.34 -2.41 8.41
N ALA A 10 8.70 -3.69 8.29
CA ALA A 10 9.36 -4.22 7.10
C ALA A 10 8.45 -4.15 5.85
N ALA A 11 7.16 -4.44 6.00
CA ALA A 11 6.18 -4.30 4.93
C ALA A 11 6.03 -2.84 4.49
N ALA A 12 5.97 -1.90 5.45
CA ALA A 12 5.89 -0.47 5.15
C ALA A 12 7.09 0.04 4.34
N GLY A 13 8.31 -0.35 4.73
CA GLY A 13 9.52 0.00 3.98
C GLY A 13 9.52 -0.56 2.55
N THR A 14 8.99 -1.77 2.36
CA THR A 14 8.88 -2.38 1.02
C THR A 14 7.85 -1.65 0.17
N SER A 15 6.66 -1.36 0.71
CA SER A 15 5.61 -0.65 -0.04
C SER A 15 6.01 0.77 -0.43
N VAL A 16 6.80 1.48 0.40
CA VAL A 16 7.36 2.80 0.02
C VAL A 16 8.24 2.69 -1.22
N VAL A 17 9.14 1.70 -1.25
CA VAL A 17 10.08 1.51 -2.35
C VAL A 17 9.39 1.00 -3.62
N GLU A 18 8.37 0.16 -3.49
CA GLU A 18 7.57 -0.37 -4.61
C GLU A 18 6.65 0.68 -5.22
N ALA A 19 6.00 1.50 -4.39
CA ALA A 19 5.15 2.59 -4.86
C ALA A 19 5.98 3.78 -5.36
N ALA A 20 7.23 3.95 -4.92
CA ALA A 20 8.08 5.03 -5.39
C ALA A 20 8.35 4.92 -6.90
N GLY A 21 7.91 5.94 -7.64
CA GLY A 21 8.01 6.00 -9.09
C GLY A 21 6.80 5.44 -9.84
N THR A 22 5.77 4.96 -9.14
CA THR A 22 4.49 4.57 -9.75
C THR A 22 3.49 5.72 -9.72
N SER A 23 2.43 5.61 -10.54
CA SER A 23 1.29 6.53 -10.49
C SER A 23 0.52 6.50 -9.16
N SER A 24 0.65 5.41 -8.38
CA SER A 24 0.03 5.27 -7.05
C SER A 24 0.83 5.92 -5.92
N TRP A 25 2.06 6.39 -6.19
CA TRP A 25 2.94 7.04 -5.21
C TRP A 25 2.28 8.22 -4.47
N GLN A 26 1.63 9.12 -5.22
CA GLN A 26 1.04 10.35 -4.67
C GLN A 26 -0.06 10.05 -3.63
N ALA A 27 -0.90 9.05 -3.91
CA ALA A 27 -1.97 8.64 -3.00
C ALA A 27 -1.39 7.99 -1.73
N PHE A 28 -0.40 7.12 -1.91
CA PHE A 28 0.30 6.46 -0.80
C PHE A 28 1.04 7.47 0.10
N GLN A 29 1.75 8.41 -0.51
CA GLN A 29 2.47 9.47 0.18
C GLN A 29 1.53 10.30 1.05
N GLN A 30 0.37 10.71 0.53
CA GLN A 30 -0.61 11.48 1.31
C GLN A 30 -1.17 10.69 2.50
N ALA A 31 -1.41 9.39 2.32
CA ALA A 31 -1.91 8.53 3.37
C ALA A 31 -0.87 8.33 4.50
N LEU A 32 0.40 8.08 4.14
CA LEU A 32 1.50 7.97 5.10
C LEU A 32 1.75 9.29 5.83
N VAL A 33 1.72 10.43 5.13
CA VAL A 33 1.87 11.75 5.74
C VAL A 33 0.83 11.96 6.84
N ARG A 34 -0.44 11.67 6.56
CA ARG A 34 -1.52 11.78 7.56
C ARG A 34 -1.34 10.81 8.72
N TRP A 35 -0.90 9.59 8.43
CA TRP A 35 -0.66 8.57 9.47
C TRP A 35 0.46 8.96 10.42
N PHE A 36 1.62 9.41 9.90
CA PHE A 36 2.74 9.88 10.72
C PHE A 36 2.44 11.22 11.41
N GLY A 37 1.72 12.11 10.73
CA GLY A 37 1.39 13.41 11.25
C GLY A 37 0.30 13.39 12.31
N ARG A 38 -0.63 12.43 12.26
CA ARG A 38 -1.80 12.33 13.15
C ARG A 38 -2.55 13.68 13.28
N GLY A 39 -2.59 14.47 12.21
CA GLY A 39 -3.19 15.82 12.17
C GLY A 39 -2.26 16.97 12.59
N ASN A 40 -1.00 16.70 12.95
CA ASN A 40 0.01 17.72 13.20
C ASN A 40 0.68 18.16 11.88
N ALA A 41 0.33 19.36 11.42
CA ALA A 41 0.82 19.92 10.16
C ALA A 41 2.36 19.97 10.04
N VAL A 42 3.09 20.17 11.14
CA VAL A 42 4.57 20.22 11.14
C VAL A 42 5.15 18.83 10.92
N ALA A 43 4.61 17.82 11.61
CA ALA A 43 5.01 16.42 11.45
C ALA A 43 4.65 15.88 10.06
N GLU A 44 3.49 16.29 9.53
CA GLU A 44 3.07 15.98 8.16
C GLU A 44 4.05 16.54 7.13
N GLN A 45 4.47 17.79 7.28
CA GLN A 45 5.39 18.44 6.34
C GLN A 45 6.79 17.82 6.40
N HIS A 46 7.27 17.47 7.59
CA HIS A 46 8.55 16.76 7.76
C HIS A 46 8.53 15.38 7.08
N THR A 47 7.46 14.62 7.30
CA THR A 47 7.28 13.30 6.68
C THR A 47 7.20 13.40 5.17
N ARG A 48 6.45 14.40 4.66
CA ARG A 48 6.30 14.66 3.22
C ARG A 48 7.65 14.93 2.56
N ALA A 49 8.45 15.85 3.11
CA ALA A 49 9.76 16.19 2.56
C ALA A 49 10.72 15.00 2.54
N ARG A 50 10.59 14.07 3.50
CA ARG A 50 11.39 12.84 3.52
C ARG A 50 10.95 11.85 2.45
N LEU A 51 9.64 11.65 2.26
CA LEU A 51 9.09 10.83 1.18
C LEU A 51 9.49 11.36 -0.20
N GLU A 52 9.46 12.69 -0.41
CA GLU A 52 9.90 13.32 -1.66
C GLU A 52 11.38 13.06 -1.95
N ARG A 53 12.23 13.12 -0.91
CA ARG A 53 13.65 12.78 -1.03
C ARG A 53 13.85 11.31 -1.41
N THR A 54 13.10 10.39 -0.80
CA THR A 54 13.11 8.96 -1.15
C THR A 54 12.73 8.75 -2.62
N ALA A 55 11.64 9.38 -3.08
CA ALA A 55 11.20 9.26 -4.46
C ALA A 55 12.24 9.81 -5.45
N ALA A 56 12.86 10.95 -5.13
CA ALA A 56 13.92 11.55 -5.94
C ALA A 56 15.17 10.64 -6.00
N ALA A 57 15.60 10.08 -4.87
CA ALA A 57 16.72 9.15 -4.80
C ALA A 57 16.48 7.91 -5.67
N LEU A 58 15.26 7.36 -5.62
CA LEU A 58 14.87 6.16 -6.36
C LEU A 58 14.61 6.41 -7.87
N THR A 59 14.29 7.65 -8.27
CA THR A 59 14.07 8.05 -9.66
C THR A 59 15.33 8.54 -10.37
N SER A 60 16.37 8.97 -9.63
CA SER A 60 17.56 9.60 -10.23
C SER A 60 18.39 8.70 -11.17
N GLY A 61 18.08 7.40 -11.26
CA GLY A 61 18.69 6.50 -12.24
C GLY A 61 20.19 6.23 -12.01
N ALA A 62 20.69 6.45 -10.79
CA ALA A 62 22.06 6.11 -10.43
C ALA A 62 22.31 4.58 -10.59
N ASP A 63 23.52 4.18 -10.99
CA ASP A 63 23.94 2.77 -11.16
C ASP A 63 23.57 1.88 -9.95
N ASP A 64 23.48 2.47 -8.76
CA ASP A 64 23.18 1.82 -7.48
C ASP A 64 21.70 1.89 -7.04
N VAL A 65 20.72 1.99 -7.95
CA VAL A 65 19.28 2.00 -7.57
C VAL A 65 18.92 0.81 -6.68
N ALA A 66 19.50 -0.37 -6.88
CA ALA A 66 19.24 -1.54 -6.05
C ALA A 66 19.71 -1.35 -4.59
N GLU A 67 20.91 -0.81 -4.38
CA GLU A 67 21.44 -0.49 -3.06
C GLU A 67 20.65 0.64 -2.40
N ALA A 68 20.30 1.67 -3.16
CA ALA A 68 19.43 2.75 -2.69
C ALA A 68 18.05 2.23 -2.23
N ARG A 69 17.47 1.26 -2.95
CA ARG A 69 16.22 0.58 -2.56
C ARG A 69 16.36 -0.17 -1.25
N ILE A 70 17.50 -0.83 -1.00
CA ILE A 70 17.77 -1.55 0.25
C ILE A 70 17.92 -0.56 1.41
N GLY A 71 18.70 0.51 1.21
CA GLY A 71 18.92 1.56 2.20
C GLY A 71 17.63 2.29 2.59
N GLU A 72 16.83 2.70 1.61
CA GLU A 72 15.56 3.38 1.86
C GLU A 72 14.55 2.45 2.55
N ARG A 73 14.47 1.17 2.15
CA ARG A 73 13.62 0.18 2.84
C ARG A 73 13.98 0.07 4.34
N ALA A 74 15.28 -0.02 4.65
CA ALA A 74 15.75 -0.13 6.03
C ALA A 74 15.49 1.15 6.84
N ALA A 75 15.71 2.33 6.23
CA ALA A 75 15.45 3.61 6.85
C ALA A 75 13.95 3.81 7.18
N TRP A 76 13.07 3.45 6.24
CA TRP A 76 11.62 3.52 6.45
C TRP A 76 11.12 2.55 7.50
N ARG A 77 11.65 1.33 7.52
CA ARG A 77 11.39 0.36 8.58
C ARG A 77 11.76 0.93 9.95
N ALA A 78 12.98 1.45 10.11
CA ALA A 78 13.44 2.02 11.39
C ALA A 78 12.60 3.23 11.85
N LEU A 79 12.12 4.05 10.91
CA LEU A 79 11.22 5.18 11.23
C LEU A 79 9.87 4.73 11.77
N VAL A 80 9.26 3.73 11.14
CA VAL A 80 7.99 3.17 11.59
C VAL A 80 8.17 2.54 12.98
N GLU A 81 9.24 1.79 13.18
CA GLU A 81 9.60 1.20 14.48
C GLU A 81 9.73 2.27 15.56
N ALA A 82 10.54 3.32 15.32
CA ALA A 82 10.75 4.41 16.28
C ALA A 82 9.46 5.18 16.59
N THR A 83 8.61 5.38 15.57
CA THR A 83 7.32 6.07 15.74
C THR A 83 6.37 5.25 16.61
N LEU A 84 6.26 3.94 16.35
CA LEU A 84 5.41 3.04 17.14
C LEU A 84 5.93 2.88 18.57
N GLU A 85 7.26 2.84 18.76
CA GLU A 85 7.87 2.72 20.08
C GLU A 85 7.63 3.97 20.94
N GLY A 86 7.61 5.16 20.33
CA GLY A 86 7.31 6.43 21.00
C GLY A 86 5.85 6.63 21.38
N MET A 87 4.93 5.82 20.84
CA MET A 87 3.49 5.91 21.13
C MET A 87 3.09 5.11 22.38
N GLU A 88 2.06 5.60 23.08
CA GLU A 88 1.43 4.87 24.17
C GLU A 88 0.81 3.54 23.69
N PRO A 89 0.72 2.50 24.54
CA PRO A 89 0.30 1.16 24.10
C PRO A 89 -1.08 1.10 23.43
N GLN A 90 -2.01 1.95 23.85
CA GLN A 90 -3.36 2.03 23.28
C GLN A 90 -3.33 2.72 21.90
N GLU A 91 -2.63 3.85 21.81
CA GLU A 91 -2.45 4.57 20.55
C GLU A 91 -1.68 3.74 19.52
N ARG A 92 -0.65 3.02 19.97
CA ARG A 92 0.15 2.11 19.14
C ARG A 92 -0.72 1.05 18.47
N GLN A 93 -1.67 0.45 19.18
CA GLN A 93 -2.55 -0.55 18.58
C GLN A 93 -3.44 0.03 17.49
N THR A 94 -4.00 1.24 17.70
CA THR A 94 -4.75 1.95 16.67
C THR A 94 -3.87 2.30 15.47
N ALA A 95 -2.68 2.84 15.71
CA ALA A 95 -1.73 3.19 14.66
C ALA A 95 -1.29 1.96 13.83
N VAL A 96 -1.07 0.81 14.48
CA VAL A 96 -0.76 -0.46 13.83
C VAL A 96 -1.91 -0.96 12.95
N ALA A 97 -3.15 -0.85 13.43
CA ALA A 97 -4.33 -1.22 12.64
C ALA A 97 -4.50 -0.32 11.41
N GLU A 98 -4.34 0.99 11.58
CA GLU A 98 -4.38 1.96 10.48
C GLU A 98 -3.28 1.70 9.45
N LEU A 99 -2.04 1.48 9.90
CA LEU A 99 -0.91 1.19 9.00
C LEU A 99 -1.14 -0.10 8.22
N ARG A 100 -1.65 -1.16 8.87
CA ARG A 100 -2.04 -2.40 8.18
C ARG A 100 -3.08 -2.18 7.10
N GLN A 101 -4.11 -1.39 7.38
CA GLN A 101 -5.14 -1.05 6.40
C GLN A 101 -4.54 -0.28 5.22
N LEU A 102 -3.69 0.72 5.49
CA LEU A 102 -3.01 1.50 4.44
C LEU A 102 -2.14 0.63 3.53
N LEU A 103 -1.36 -0.28 4.11
CA LEU A 103 -0.53 -1.20 3.34
C LEU A 103 -1.38 -2.18 2.54
N ASN A 104 -2.47 -2.70 3.11
CA ASN A 104 -3.38 -3.57 2.37
C ASN A 104 -4.02 -2.84 1.18
N LEU A 105 -4.44 -1.58 1.34
CA LEU A 105 -5.01 -0.79 0.25
C LEU A 105 -4.01 -0.55 -0.90
N HIS A 106 -2.72 -0.39 -0.59
CA HIS A 106 -1.70 -0.05 -1.59
C HIS A 106 -0.91 -1.26 -2.12
N ALA A 107 -0.89 -2.39 -1.40
CA ALA A 107 -0.36 -3.66 -1.89
C ALA A 107 -1.15 -4.19 -3.11
N HIS A 108 -2.42 -3.80 -3.25
CA HIS A 108 -3.24 -4.06 -4.45
C HIS A 108 -2.95 -3.09 -5.61
N GLY A 109 -1.96 -2.20 -5.47
CA GLY A 109 -1.52 -1.27 -6.51
C GLY A 109 -0.87 -1.93 -7.74
N GLY A 110 -0.75 -3.25 -7.76
CA GLY A 110 -0.35 -4.06 -8.92
C GLY A 110 -1.50 -4.70 -9.71
N GLY A 111 -2.78 -4.49 -9.40
CA GLY A 111 -3.82 -5.27 -10.07
C GLY A 111 -5.25 -4.76 -9.93
N ALA A 112 -5.68 -4.00 -10.93
CA ALA A 112 -7.07 -3.85 -11.39
C ALA A 112 -7.07 -2.83 -12.55
N SER A 113 -6.81 -3.30 -13.78
CA SER A 113 -6.96 -2.46 -14.98
C SER A 113 -8.30 -2.76 -15.64
N ALA A 114 -9.10 -1.73 -15.87
CA ALA A 114 -10.36 -1.84 -16.58
C ALA A 114 -10.30 -0.98 -17.86
N GLY A 115 -10.94 -1.46 -18.93
CA GLY A 115 -11.13 -0.65 -20.14
C GLY A 115 -11.99 0.58 -19.88
N PRO A 116 -12.18 1.47 -20.88
CA PRO A 116 -12.81 2.78 -20.72
C PRO A 116 -14.26 2.80 -20.18
N GLU A 117 -14.90 1.64 -19.97
CA GLU A 117 -16.22 1.52 -19.34
C GLU A 117 -16.29 0.40 -18.29
N GLY A 118 -15.14 -0.05 -17.77
CA GLY A 118 -15.07 -1.14 -16.80
C GLY A 118 -14.75 -0.66 -15.38
N ILE A 119 -15.18 -1.45 -14.40
CA ILE A 119 -14.80 -1.30 -13.00
C ILE A 119 -13.99 -2.54 -12.62
N ALA A 120 -12.73 -2.34 -12.22
CA ALA A 120 -11.90 -3.41 -11.69
C ALA A 120 -11.70 -3.16 -10.19
N VAL A 121 -12.02 -4.17 -9.38
CA VAL A 121 -11.87 -4.11 -7.92
C VAL A 121 -10.92 -5.22 -7.52
N GLY A 122 -9.74 -4.85 -7.04
CA GLY A 122 -8.74 -5.78 -6.49
C GLY A 122 -9.07 -6.26 -5.08
N GLY A 123 -10.34 -6.20 -4.66
CA GLY A 123 -10.78 -6.45 -3.29
C GLY A 123 -12.25 -6.84 -3.20
N ASP A 124 -12.76 -7.02 -1.98
CA ASP A 124 -14.14 -7.45 -1.72
C ASP A 124 -15.14 -6.30 -1.94
N ILE A 125 -16.20 -6.54 -2.72
CA ILE A 125 -17.31 -5.58 -2.90
C ILE A 125 -18.49 -6.05 -2.05
N LYS A 126 -18.81 -5.29 -1.00
CA LYS A 126 -20.05 -5.47 -0.24
C LYS A 126 -21.11 -4.51 -0.76
N VAL A 127 -22.12 -5.05 -1.45
CA VAL A 127 -23.31 -4.30 -1.85
C VAL A 127 -24.37 -4.49 -0.78
N ASN A 128 -24.73 -3.41 -0.10
CA ASN A 128 -25.81 -3.42 0.89
C ASN A 128 -26.88 -2.41 0.47
N ALA A 129 -28.13 -2.85 0.41
CA ALA A 129 -29.28 -2.00 0.13
C ALA A 129 -30.04 -1.80 1.44
N HIS A 130 -30.26 -0.55 1.84
CA HIS A 130 -31.12 -0.23 2.98
C HIS A 130 -32.45 0.33 2.47
N ASP A 131 -33.50 0.02 3.24
CA ASP A 131 -34.90 0.44 3.03
C ASP A 131 -35.59 -0.21 1.81
N GLN A 132 -36.21 -1.38 2.04
CA GLN A 132 -37.06 -2.13 1.09
C GLN A 132 -36.65 -2.12 -0.39
N ALA A 133 -35.34 -2.03 -0.66
CA ALA A 133 -34.80 -1.89 -2.00
C ALA A 133 -34.05 -3.16 -2.39
N VAL A 134 -34.33 -3.66 -3.61
CA VAL A 134 -33.59 -4.75 -4.23
C VAL A 134 -32.48 -4.14 -5.08
N ALA A 135 -31.23 -4.28 -4.65
CA ALA A 135 -30.07 -3.97 -5.47
C ALA A 135 -29.74 -5.19 -6.34
N ALA A 136 -30.01 -5.10 -7.64
CA ALA A 136 -29.59 -6.09 -8.61
C ALA A 136 -28.31 -5.62 -9.30
N VAL A 137 -27.22 -6.37 -9.15
CA VAL A 137 -26.01 -6.15 -9.95
C VAL A 137 -26.15 -6.95 -11.24
N LYS A 138 -26.34 -6.26 -12.37
CA LYS A 138 -26.29 -6.89 -13.69
C LYS A 138 -24.83 -6.99 -14.12
N ILE A 139 -24.23 -8.15 -13.91
CA ILE A 139 -22.88 -8.46 -14.38
C ILE A 139 -22.99 -8.79 -15.86
N GLY A 140 -22.30 -8.01 -16.70
CA GLY A 140 -22.18 -8.28 -18.12
C GLY A 140 -21.30 -9.49 -18.40
N THR A 141 -20.82 -9.62 -19.64
CA THR A 141 -19.95 -10.74 -20.04
C THR A 141 -18.66 -10.73 -19.22
N VAL A 142 -18.38 -11.86 -18.54
CA VAL A 142 -17.18 -12.06 -17.74
C VAL A 142 -16.11 -12.71 -18.62
N SER A 143 -15.02 -11.99 -18.89
CA SER A 143 -13.81 -12.58 -19.48
C SER A 143 -12.85 -12.97 -18.37
N THR A 144 -12.83 -14.24 -17.99
CA THR A 144 -11.73 -14.80 -17.20
C THR A 144 -10.54 -14.99 -18.13
N GLY A 145 -9.41 -14.33 -17.84
CA GLY A 145 -8.17 -14.51 -18.60
C GLY A 145 -7.82 -16.00 -18.77
N ASN A 146 -7.30 -16.31 -19.96
CA ASN A 146 -7.01 -17.63 -20.53
C ASN A 146 -6.62 -18.75 -19.53
N PRO A 147 -7.39 -19.85 -19.40
CA PRO A 147 -6.94 -21.02 -18.64
C PRO A 147 -5.72 -21.68 -19.32
N GLN A 148 -4.69 -22.05 -18.54
CA GLN A 148 -3.64 -22.95 -19.02
C GLN A 148 -4.31 -24.29 -19.41
N PRO A 149 -4.06 -24.82 -20.62
CA PRO A 149 -4.53 -26.16 -20.96
C PRO A 149 -3.83 -27.18 -20.06
N PRO A 150 -4.54 -28.21 -19.57
CA PRO A 150 -3.94 -29.26 -18.74
C PRO A 150 -2.85 -29.99 -19.52
N ASP A 151 -1.69 -30.20 -18.88
CA ASP A 151 -0.60 -31.02 -19.39
C ASP A 151 -1.11 -32.43 -19.75
N ALA A 152 -1.33 -32.66 -21.05
CA ALA A 152 -1.55 -33.99 -21.59
C ALA A 152 -0.19 -34.66 -21.77
N ASN A 153 0.38 -35.20 -20.69
CA ASN A 153 1.46 -36.20 -20.82
C ASN A 153 1.30 -37.33 -19.81
N ARG A 154 0.50 -38.33 -20.22
CA ARG A 154 0.66 -39.71 -19.77
C ARG A 154 0.35 -40.63 -20.95
N ALA A 155 1.40 -41.03 -21.66
CA ALA A 155 1.42 -42.22 -22.51
C ALA A 155 2.67 -43.02 -22.16
#